data_AF-A0A7C5I325-F1
#
_entry.id   AF-A0A7C5I325-F1
#
_cell.length_a   1.000
_cell.length_b   1.000
_cell.length_c   1.000
_cell.angle_alpha   90.00
_cell.angle_beta   90.00
_cell.angle_gamma   90.00
#
_symmetry.space_group_name_H-M   'P 1'
#
loop_
_entity.id
_entity.type
_entity.pdbx_description
1 polymer ?
#
loop_
_entity_poly.entity_id
_entity_poly.type
_entity_poly.pdbx_seq_one_letter_code
_entity_poly.pdbx_strand_id
1 'polypeptide(L)'
;MNNQDKEKQIKTIGHIKPREITEEMKESYIDYAMSVIISRALPDARDGLKPVQRRILYAMHGLGLTHNAKFRKSAAVTGEVLGKYHPHGDASVYDALVRMAQEFSLRYPLVQGQGNFGSLDGDPPAAQRYTECRLSKTGEEMLKDINKNTVDFRDNYDGTRKEPVVLPSPIPQLLLNGSLGIAVGMATNIPPHNINEVCDALIYIIDNPKATTEDLFQFIKGPDFPTGGAIYGKKDIISAYSQGRGPIVVRGKAEIKEDEKKRNQIIITEIPFQAQKSSLIEQLAKLVQDKKIQGVKDIRDESDKEGLRITIDLQREAYPQKILNRLYKFTDLQKTFHLNMLALVDGIQPKILSLTDVLNYFVEHRQNVIFRRTKYDLEKAKERAHILEGLHKCLSKIDTVIKIIKSSKDREEAKKNLMKKIGLTSIQAEAILETKLSSLAKLERKKIEEELESIKKKIKELSAILKSPK
;
A
#
# COMPACT_ATOMS: atom_id res chain seq x y z
N MET A 1 33.36 -36.37 34.82
CA MET A 1 32.68 -35.58 35.88
C MET A 1 31.53 -36.41 36.40
N ASN A 2 31.57 -36.76 37.69
CA ASN A 2 30.46 -37.44 38.34
C ASN A 2 29.21 -36.54 38.34
N ASN A 3 28.01 -37.12 38.36
CA ASN A 3 26.75 -36.35 38.39
C ASN A 3 26.71 -35.31 39.52
N GLN A 4 27.38 -35.58 40.64
CA GLN A 4 27.54 -34.66 41.77
C GLN A 4 28.38 -33.42 41.46
N ASP A 5 29.37 -33.52 40.55
CA ASP A 5 30.20 -32.38 40.14
C ASP A 5 29.44 -31.47 39.15
N LYS A 6 28.59 -32.06 38.31
CA LYS A 6 27.67 -31.30 37.44
C LYS A 6 26.63 -30.53 38.28
N GLU A 7 26.03 -31.16 39.28
CA GLU A 7 25.07 -30.49 40.17
C GLU A 7 25.69 -29.33 40.98
N LYS A 8 26.95 -29.47 41.43
CA LYS A 8 27.67 -28.39 42.12
C LYS A 8 27.96 -27.19 41.21
N GLN A 9 28.34 -27.43 39.95
CA GLN A 9 28.53 -26.36 38.96
C GLN A 9 27.21 -25.67 38.56
N ILE A 10 26.11 -26.44 38.46
CA ILE A 10 24.78 -25.91 38.11
C ILE A 10 24.29 -24.94 39.20
N LYS A 11 24.54 -25.23 40.49
CA LYS A 11 24.15 -24.35 41.60
C LYS A 11 24.85 -22.97 41.60
N THR A 12 26.03 -22.85 40.99
CA THR A 12 26.76 -21.56 40.89
C THR A 12 26.25 -20.63 39.79
N ILE A 13 25.35 -21.07 38.91
CA ILE A 13 24.90 -20.32 37.71
C ILE A 13 23.50 -19.67 37.92
N GLY A 14 22.86 -19.91 39.08
CA GLY A 14 21.53 -19.39 39.42
C GLY A 14 20.42 -20.42 39.22
N HIS A 15 19.17 -19.96 39.04
CA HIS A 15 18.02 -20.85 38.87
C HIS A 15 17.95 -21.42 37.46
N ILE A 16 18.31 -22.70 37.28
CA ILE A 16 18.24 -23.41 36.01
C ILE A 16 16.92 -24.18 35.93
N LYS A 17 16.13 -23.96 34.87
CA LYS A 17 14.95 -24.77 34.56
C LYS A 17 15.30 -25.72 33.40
N PRO A 18 15.23 -27.05 33.59
CA PRO A 18 15.37 -27.97 32.46
C PRO A 18 14.24 -27.73 31.46
N ARG A 19 14.56 -27.76 30.17
CA ARG A 19 13.59 -27.62 29.08
C ARG A 19 13.81 -28.74 28.08
N GLU A 20 12.72 -29.40 27.72
CA GLU A 20 12.75 -30.50 26.78
C GLU A 20 12.97 -29.94 25.36
N ILE A 21 13.77 -30.62 24.55
CA ILE A 21 14.21 -30.08 23.25
C ILE A 21 13.06 -30.02 22.24
N THR A 22 12.15 -30.98 22.23
CA THR A 22 10.97 -30.96 21.35
C THR A 22 10.00 -29.85 21.73
N GLU A 23 9.82 -29.57 23.03
CA GLU A 23 9.02 -28.44 23.52
C GLU A 23 9.65 -27.09 23.11
N GLU A 24 10.94 -26.91 23.39
CA GLU A 24 11.69 -25.70 22.98
C GLU A 24 11.61 -25.47 21.47
N MET A 25 11.89 -26.51 20.68
CA MET A 25 11.88 -26.42 19.23
C MET A 25 10.47 -26.10 18.70
N LYS A 26 9.43 -26.70 19.26
CA LYS A 26 8.04 -26.44 18.86
C LYS A 26 7.63 -25.00 19.16
N GLU A 27 7.89 -24.51 20.36
CA GLU A 27 7.52 -23.16 20.78
C GLU A 27 8.30 -22.10 19.99
N SER A 28 9.64 -22.21 19.96
CA SER A 28 10.50 -21.28 19.22
C SER A 28 10.20 -21.27 17.72
N TYR A 29 9.92 -22.43 17.12
CA TYR A 29 9.55 -22.52 15.70
C TYR A 29 8.18 -21.89 15.41
N ILE A 30 7.15 -22.15 16.24
CA ILE A 30 5.82 -21.58 16.06
C ILE A 30 5.85 -20.06 16.23
N ASP A 31 6.55 -19.54 17.25
CA ASP A 31 6.67 -18.10 17.48
C ASP A 31 7.35 -17.39 16.30
N TYR A 32 8.45 -17.97 15.80
CA TYR A 32 9.11 -17.46 14.61
C TYR A 32 8.21 -17.54 13.38
N ALA A 33 7.58 -18.69 13.12
CA ALA A 33 6.73 -18.89 11.95
C ALA A 33 5.56 -17.90 11.94
N MET A 34 4.85 -17.76 13.07
CA MET A 34 3.73 -16.82 13.20
C MET A 34 4.18 -15.37 13.01
N SER A 35 5.31 -14.98 13.59
CA SER A 35 5.89 -13.64 13.40
C SER A 35 6.21 -13.35 11.92
N VAL A 36 6.80 -14.31 11.21
CA VAL A 36 7.11 -14.14 9.77
C VAL A 36 5.85 -14.08 8.92
N ILE A 37 4.87 -14.95 9.17
CA ILE A 37 3.62 -15.03 8.40
C ILE A 37 2.82 -13.73 8.56
N ILE A 38 2.56 -13.31 9.80
CA ILE A 38 1.65 -12.21 10.11
C ILE A 38 2.34 -10.85 9.97
N SER A 39 3.58 -10.74 10.44
CA SER A 39 4.22 -9.44 10.66
C SER A 39 5.35 -9.13 9.67
N ARG A 40 5.55 -9.93 8.62
CA ARG A 40 6.66 -9.72 7.68
C ARG A 40 6.34 -10.01 6.23
N ALA A 41 6.04 -11.27 5.89
CA ALA A 41 6.20 -11.76 4.53
C ALA A 41 4.95 -11.65 3.66
N LEU A 42 3.76 -11.69 4.25
CA LEU A 42 2.48 -11.67 3.53
C LEU A 42 1.82 -10.28 3.60
N PRO A 43 1.12 -9.87 2.52
CA PRO A 43 0.32 -8.64 2.53
C PRO A 43 -1.02 -8.85 3.26
N ASP A 44 -1.59 -7.77 3.79
CA ASP A 44 -2.99 -7.74 4.23
C ASP A 44 -3.92 -7.67 3.01
N ALA A 45 -5.01 -8.45 3.00
CA ALA A 45 -5.95 -8.49 1.87
C ALA A 45 -6.61 -7.13 1.57
N ARG A 46 -6.72 -6.26 2.58
CA ARG A 46 -7.48 -5.01 2.52
C ARG A 46 -6.71 -3.85 1.90
N ASP A 47 -5.44 -3.67 2.27
CA ASP A 47 -4.58 -2.60 1.74
C ASP A 47 -3.43 -3.10 0.86
N GLY A 48 -3.23 -4.41 0.77
CA GLY A 48 -2.19 -5.04 -0.04
C GLY A 48 -0.76 -4.81 0.45
N LEU A 49 -0.57 -4.26 1.66
CA LEU A 49 0.75 -3.91 2.17
C LEU A 49 1.26 -4.90 3.19
N LYS A 50 2.57 -5.12 3.16
CA LYS A 50 3.32 -5.72 4.25
C LYS A 50 3.60 -4.68 5.34
N PRO A 51 3.87 -5.08 6.59
CA PRO A 51 4.08 -4.12 7.69
C PRO A 51 5.17 -3.09 7.43
N VAL A 52 6.30 -3.47 6.82
CA VAL A 52 7.37 -2.52 6.49
C VAL A 52 6.91 -1.44 5.51
N GLN A 53 6.16 -1.81 4.48
CA GLN A 53 5.64 -0.89 3.46
C GLN A 53 4.62 0.08 4.08
N ARG A 54 3.69 -0.45 4.89
CA ARG A 54 2.70 0.35 5.63
C ARG A 54 3.35 1.39 6.53
N ARG A 55 4.37 0.97 7.29
CA ARG A 55 5.13 1.84 8.20
C ARG A 55 5.90 2.92 7.45
N ILE A 56 6.49 2.60 6.30
CA ILE A 56 7.15 3.61 5.45
C ILE A 56 6.15 4.68 5.00
N LEU A 57 5.01 4.29 4.42
CA LEU A 57 4.02 5.28 3.96
C LEU A 57 3.50 6.13 5.13
N TYR A 58 3.19 5.50 6.27
CA TYR A 58 2.70 6.21 7.45
C TYR A 58 3.74 7.17 8.05
N ALA A 59 5.02 6.77 8.12
CA ALA A 59 6.10 7.64 8.57
C ALA A 59 6.30 8.83 7.62
N MET A 60 6.28 8.59 6.30
CA MET A 60 6.38 9.66 5.29
C MET A 60 5.21 10.66 5.40
N HIS A 61 4.00 10.17 5.65
CA HIS A 61 2.83 11.01 5.93
C HIS A 61 3.03 11.85 7.20
N GLY A 62 3.50 11.24 8.30
CA GLY A 62 3.82 11.95 9.54
C GLY A 62 4.88 13.04 9.39
N LEU A 63 5.84 12.85 8.47
CA LEU A 63 6.85 13.85 8.10
C LEU A 63 6.33 14.94 7.14
N GLY A 64 5.09 14.85 6.67
CA GLY A 64 4.50 15.78 5.71
C GLY A 64 5.07 15.65 4.29
N LEU A 65 5.61 14.48 3.91
CA LEU A 65 6.22 14.23 2.60
C LEU A 65 5.17 13.88 1.54
N THR A 66 4.19 14.76 1.35
CA THR A 66 3.15 14.64 0.31
C THR A 66 3.77 14.65 -1.11
N HIS A 67 2.98 14.30 -2.11
CA HIS A 67 3.43 14.26 -3.52
C HIS A 67 3.90 15.61 -4.06
N ASN A 68 3.48 16.73 -3.45
CA ASN A 68 3.91 18.07 -3.80
C ASN A 68 5.02 18.63 -2.89
N ALA A 69 5.38 17.91 -1.83
CA ALA A 69 6.46 18.32 -0.93
C ALA A 69 7.83 18.26 -1.63
N LYS A 70 8.82 18.97 -1.09
CA LYS A 70 10.21 18.81 -1.53
C LYS A 70 10.69 17.38 -1.20
N PHE A 71 11.54 16.84 -2.07
CA PHE A 71 12.22 15.58 -1.78
C PHE A 71 13.02 15.69 -0.48
N ARG A 72 13.08 14.58 0.27
CA ARG A 72 13.83 14.48 1.52
C ARG A 72 14.76 13.28 1.45
N LYS A 73 15.94 13.41 2.05
CA LYS A 73 16.94 12.33 2.12
C LYS A 73 16.30 11.03 2.59
N SER A 74 16.52 9.95 1.85
CA SER A 74 15.94 8.64 2.17
C SER A 74 16.38 8.17 3.56
N ALA A 75 17.61 8.48 3.98
CA ALA A 75 18.10 8.22 5.34
C ALA A 75 17.22 8.83 6.44
N ALA A 76 16.61 10.00 6.22
CA ALA A 76 15.72 10.62 7.20
C ALA A 76 14.39 9.85 7.32
N VAL A 77 13.86 9.36 6.19
CA VAL A 77 12.65 8.52 6.19
C VAL A 77 12.93 7.16 6.84
N THR A 78 14.03 6.51 6.48
CA THR A 78 14.46 5.25 7.09
C THR A 78 14.63 5.41 8.60
N GLY A 79 15.33 6.45 9.06
CA GLY A 79 15.54 6.72 10.49
C GLY A 79 14.23 6.94 11.25
N GLU A 80 13.28 7.67 10.66
CA GLU A 80 11.94 7.87 11.23
C GLU A 80 11.17 6.55 11.37
N VAL A 81 11.21 5.69 10.34
CA VAL A 81 10.55 4.38 10.34
C VAL A 81 11.14 3.49 11.42
N LEU A 82 12.47 3.42 11.53
CA LEU A 82 13.17 2.61 12.51
C LEU A 82 12.89 3.06 13.93
N GLY A 83 13.06 4.36 14.19
CA GLY A 83 12.95 4.93 15.53
C GLY A 83 11.53 4.94 16.10
N LYS A 84 10.50 4.81 15.25
CA LYS A 84 9.09 4.90 15.69
C LYS A 84 8.30 3.62 15.48
N TYR A 85 8.57 2.83 14.44
CA TYR A 85 7.62 1.81 13.99
C TYR A 85 8.25 0.45 13.68
N HIS A 86 9.46 0.38 13.13
CA HIS A 86 10.01 -0.86 12.57
C HIS A 86 11.36 -1.26 13.21
N PRO A 87 11.35 -2.13 14.24
CA PRO A 87 12.56 -2.49 15.00
C PRO A 87 13.40 -3.57 14.27
N HIS A 88 13.86 -3.25 13.06
CA HIS A 88 14.69 -4.13 12.22
C HIS A 88 15.87 -3.34 11.62
N GLY A 89 16.66 -3.97 10.74
CA GLY A 89 17.78 -3.31 10.07
C GLY A 89 17.32 -2.20 9.13
N ASP A 90 18.13 -1.14 9.04
CA ASP A 90 17.91 -0.01 8.14
C ASP A 90 17.93 -0.42 6.66
N ALA A 91 18.80 -1.36 6.30
CA ALA A 91 18.88 -1.93 4.96
C ALA A 91 17.52 -2.49 4.50
N SER A 92 16.83 -3.27 5.34
CA SER A 92 15.53 -3.86 4.98
C SER A 92 14.43 -2.82 4.76
N VAL A 93 14.45 -1.72 5.52
CA VAL A 93 13.51 -0.60 5.34
C VAL A 93 13.85 0.16 4.06
N TYR A 94 15.13 0.44 3.83
CA TYR A 94 15.57 1.17 2.65
C TYR A 94 15.32 0.38 1.35
N ASP A 95 15.60 -0.93 1.34
CA ASP A 95 15.32 -1.80 0.19
C ASP A 95 13.82 -1.85 -0.13
N ALA A 96 12.97 -1.92 0.89
CA ALA A 96 11.52 -1.84 0.72
C ALA A 96 11.09 -0.48 0.15
N LEU A 97 11.68 0.62 0.63
CA LEU A 97 11.44 1.97 0.13
C LEU A 97 11.87 2.10 -1.33
N VAL A 98 13.06 1.62 -1.68
CA VAL A 98 13.59 1.64 -3.05
C VAL A 98 12.67 0.88 -3.99
N ARG A 99 12.26 -0.34 -3.61
CA ARG A 99 11.34 -1.15 -4.42
C ARG A 99 10.00 -0.47 -4.63
N MET A 100 9.53 0.32 -3.66
CA MET A 100 8.29 1.11 -3.79
C MET A 100 8.40 2.31 -4.73
N ALA A 101 9.62 2.69 -5.12
CA ALA A 101 9.90 3.79 -6.04
C ALA A 101 10.27 3.33 -7.46
N GLN A 102 10.56 2.04 -7.65
CA GLN A 102 10.97 1.47 -8.94
C GLN A 102 9.76 1.18 -9.84
N GLU A 103 9.68 1.84 -10.99
CA GLU A 103 8.61 1.68 -11.99
C GLU A 103 8.61 0.30 -12.66
N PHE A 104 9.76 -0.37 -12.77
CA PHE A 104 9.85 -1.74 -13.26
C PHE A 104 9.44 -2.79 -12.22
N SER A 105 9.36 -2.40 -10.93
CA SER A 105 8.99 -3.29 -9.82
C SER A 105 7.50 -3.17 -9.45
N LEU A 106 6.97 -1.94 -9.41
CA LEU A 106 5.58 -1.64 -9.12
C LEU A 106 4.90 -0.98 -10.31
N ARG A 107 3.71 -1.46 -10.66
CA ARG A 107 2.90 -0.88 -11.75
C ARG A 107 2.50 0.56 -11.49
N TYR A 108 2.27 0.91 -10.23
CA TYR A 108 1.97 2.24 -9.72
C TYR A 108 2.85 2.52 -8.49
N PRO A 109 4.05 3.11 -8.65
CA PRO A 109 4.95 3.40 -7.53
C PRO A 109 4.24 4.15 -6.40
N LEU A 110 4.51 3.77 -5.15
CA LEU A 110 3.94 4.41 -3.95
C LEU A 110 4.87 5.52 -3.41
N VAL A 111 6.13 5.46 -3.81
CA VAL A 111 7.16 6.44 -3.46
C VAL A 111 7.70 7.03 -4.76
N GLN A 112 7.99 8.32 -4.76
CA GLN A 112 8.75 8.96 -5.81
C GLN A 112 10.19 9.13 -5.32
N GLY A 113 11.16 8.57 -6.06
CA GLY A 113 12.58 8.66 -5.76
C GLY A 113 13.30 9.72 -6.61
N GLN A 114 14.35 10.32 -6.07
CA GLN A 114 15.31 11.18 -6.77
C GLN A 114 16.73 10.68 -6.53
N GLY A 115 17.48 10.48 -7.62
CA GLY A 115 18.80 9.84 -7.62
C GLY A 115 18.74 8.43 -8.22
N ASN A 116 19.80 7.64 -8.01
CA ASN A 116 19.85 6.26 -8.50
C ASN A 116 19.09 5.30 -7.54
N PHE A 117 17.94 4.79 -8.00
CA PHE A 117 17.10 3.82 -7.30
C PHE A 117 17.25 2.39 -7.86
N GLY A 118 18.35 2.11 -8.55
CA GLY A 118 18.61 0.84 -9.23
C GLY A 118 18.05 0.81 -10.64
N SER A 119 18.35 -0.27 -11.36
CA SER A 119 18.00 -0.45 -12.78
C SER A 119 17.36 -1.82 -13.03
N LEU A 120 16.79 -1.99 -14.22
CA LEU A 120 16.30 -3.29 -14.71
C LEU A 120 17.44 -4.30 -14.94
N ASP A 121 18.69 -3.81 -14.98
CA ASP A 121 19.91 -4.57 -15.20
C ASP A 121 20.38 -5.29 -13.93
N GLY A 122 19.73 -5.00 -12.80
CA GLY A 122 20.08 -5.52 -11.49
C GLY A 122 21.11 -4.66 -10.75
N ASP A 123 21.41 -3.45 -11.26
CA ASP A 123 22.31 -2.54 -10.56
C ASP A 123 21.69 -2.14 -9.22
N PRO A 124 22.46 -2.19 -8.11
CA PRO A 124 21.96 -1.80 -6.82
C PRO A 124 21.63 -0.29 -6.78
N PRO A 125 20.64 0.12 -5.96
CA PRO A 125 20.40 1.53 -5.72
C PRO A 125 21.62 2.19 -5.07
N ALA A 126 21.75 3.51 -5.24
CA ALA A 126 22.70 4.27 -4.44
C ALA A 126 22.34 4.18 -2.96
N ALA A 127 23.32 4.34 -2.07
CA ALA A 127 23.07 4.35 -0.63
C ALA A 127 22.10 5.48 -0.22
N GLN A 128 21.31 5.24 0.85
CA GLN A 128 20.26 6.14 1.35
C GLN A 128 20.71 7.57 1.70
N ARG A 129 22.02 7.80 1.83
CA ARG A 129 22.64 9.13 2.02
C ARG A 129 22.62 9.99 0.75
N TYR A 130 22.56 9.38 -0.42
CA TYR A 130 22.58 10.06 -1.72
C TYR A 130 21.17 10.31 -2.24
N THR A 131 20.32 9.29 -2.16
CA THR A 131 18.95 9.33 -2.67
C THR A 131 18.03 10.18 -1.81
N GLU A 132 16.98 10.72 -2.45
CA GLU A 132 15.89 11.41 -1.79
C GLU A 132 14.55 10.83 -2.23
N CYS A 133 13.51 11.01 -1.42
CA CYS A 133 12.18 10.49 -1.72
C CYS A 133 11.06 11.38 -1.14
N ARG A 134 9.86 11.17 -1.67
CA ARG A 134 8.57 11.66 -1.15
C ARG A 134 7.46 10.68 -1.55
N LEU A 135 6.25 10.83 -1.02
CA LEU A 135 5.13 9.98 -1.46
C LEU A 135 4.84 10.26 -2.93
N SER A 136 4.48 9.22 -3.69
CA SER A 136 3.83 9.46 -4.98
C SER A 136 2.38 9.89 -4.76
N LYS A 137 1.70 10.37 -5.81
CA LYS A 137 0.27 10.68 -5.72
C LYS A 137 -0.55 9.45 -5.28
N THR A 138 -0.20 8.28 -5.80
CA THR A 138 -0.81 6.99 -5.45
C THR A 138 -0.53 6.61 -4.00
N GLY A 139 0.73 6.77 -3.55
CA GLY A 139 1.12 6.48 -2.17
C GLY A 139 0.46 7.41 -1.14
N GLU A 140 0.25 8.68 -1.48
CA GLU A 140 -0.49 9.61 -0.63
C GLU A 140 -1.98 9.25 -0.55
N GLU A 141 -2.61 8.88 -1.68
CA GLU A 141 -4.03 8.50 -1.70
C GLU A 141 -4.31 7.31 -0.77
N MET A 142 -3.37 6.35 -0.63
CA MET A 142 -3.49 5.23 0.32
C MET A 142 -3.80 5.65 1.76
N LEU A 143 -3.34 6.84 2.17
CA LEU A 143 -3.46 7.38 3.53
C LEU A 143 -4.67 8.31 3.72
N LYS A 144 -5.46 8.54 2.67
CA LYS A 144 -6.58 9.47 2.72
C LYS A 144 -7.57 9.11 3.82
N ASP A 145 -8.01 10.14 4.55
CA ASP A 145 -8.93 10.03 5.70
C ASP A 145 -8.38 9.29 6.93
N ILE A 146 -7.07 8.93 6.99
CA ILE A 146 -6.50 8.18 8.13
C ILE A 146 -6.69 8.85 9.50
N ASN A 147 -6.77 10.18 9.54
CA ASN A 147 -6.98 10.97 10.77
C ASN A 147 -8.45 11.05 11.23
N LYS A 148 -9.39 10.45 10.48
CA LYS A 148 -10.84 10.49 10.77
C LYS A 148 -11.33 9.21 11.46
N ASN A 149 -10.46 8.55 12.22
CA ASN A 149 -10.77 7.28 12.89
C ASN A 149 -11.35 6.22 11.92
N THR A 150 -10.80 6.12 10.72
CA THR A 150 -11.28 5.22 9.66
C THR A 150 -10.69 3.81 9.74
N VAL A 151 -9.60 3.66 10.47
CA VAL A 151 -8.87 2.40 10.65
C VAL A 151 -8.44 2.27 12.10
N ASP A 152 -8.18 1.03 12.52
CA ASP A 152 -7.70 0.77 13.87
C ASP A 152 -6.19 1.02 13.98
N PHE A 153 -5.82 1.50 15.15
CA PHE A 153 -4.45 1.76 15.53
C PHE A 153 -4.07 0.82 16.68
N ARG A 154 -2.82 0.38 16.67
CA ARG A 154 -2.21 -0.37 17.76
C ARG A 154 -1.00 0.39 18.30
N ASP A 155 -0.55 0.01 19.49
CA ASP A 155 0.73 0.49 19.99
C ASP A 155 1.88 0.02 19.10
N ASN A 156 2.89 0.87 18.95
CA ASN A 156 4.15 0.51 18.32
C ASN A 156 4.96 -0.43 19.24
N TYR A 157 6.14 -0.84 18.79
CA TYR A 157 6.94 -1.86 19.47
C TYR A 157 7.39 -1.50 20.89
N ASP A 158 7.44 -0.21 21.25
CA ASP A 158 7.83 0.29 22.58
C ASP A 158 6.68 0.94 23.37
N GLY A 159 5.45 0.93 22.83
CA GLY A 159 4.26 1.49 23.49
C GLY A 159 4.22 3.02 23.56
N THR A 160 5.16 3.75 22.95
CA THR A 160 5.22 5.22 23.05
C THR A 160 4.38 5.94 21.99
N ARG A 161 3.99 5.25 20.92
CA ARG A 161 3.26 5.78 19.77
C ARG A 161 2.22 4.79 19.26
N LYS A 162 1.28 5.30 18.47
CA LYS A 162 0.30 4.49 17.74
C LYS A 162 0.69 4.33 16.27
N GLU A 163 0.46 3.15 15.71
CA GLU A 163 0.60 2.83 14.29
C GLU A 163 -0.69 2.20 13.73
N PRO A 164 -1.04 2.45 12.45
CA PRO A 164 -2.22 1.86 11.84
C PRO A 164 -2.01 0.36 11.59
N VAL A 165 -3.02 -0.46 11.92
CA VAL A 165 -3.01 -1.89 11.61
C VAL A 165 -3.12 -2.12 10.09
N VAL A 166 -3.95 -1.32 9.43
CA VAL A 166 -4.25 -1.31 7.99
C VAL A 166 -4.42 0.13 7.54
N LEU A 167 -4.14 0.45 6.26
CA LEU A 167 -4.41 1.78 5.71
C LEU A 167 -5.86 1.92 5.20
N PRO A 168 -6.40 3.16 5.13
CA PRO A 168 -7.71 3.39 4.52
C PRO A 168 -7.81 2.86 3.08
N SER A 169 -6.72 2.93 2.31
CA SER A 169 -6.58 2.34 0.97
C SER A 169 -7.76 2.61 0.04
N PRO A 170 -8.00 3.87 -0.42
CA PRO A 170 -9.05 4.17 -1.37
C PRO A 170 -8.91 3.44 -2.72
N ILE A 171 -7.69 3.00 -3.05
CA ILE A 171 -7.36 2.23 -4.25
C ILE A 171 -7.12 0.75 -3.90
N PRO A 172 -7.43 -0.20 -4.80
CA PRO A 172 -7.30 -1.65 -4.58
C PRO A 172 -5.85 -2.16 -4.73
N GLN A 173 -4.98 -1.63 -3.86
CA GLN A 173 -3.53 -1.72 -3.96
C GLN A 173 -2.96 -3.14 -4.11
N LEU A 174 -3.58 -4.14 -3.48
CA LEU A 174 -3.14 -5.54 -3.57
C LEU A 174 -3.10 -6.04 -5.02
N LEU A 175 -4.16 -5.76 -5.80
CA LEU A 175 -4.22 -6.16 -7.20
C LEU A 175 -3.44 -5.21 -8.10
N LEU A 176 -3.46 -3.90 -7.82
CA LEU A 176 -2.79 -2.91 -8.67
C LEU A 176 -1.29 -3.17 -8.78
N ASN A 177 -0.63 -3.39 -7.65
CA ASN A 177 0.83 -3.56 -7.60
C ASN A 177 1.29 -4.99 -7.37
N GLY A 178 0.37 -5.89 -7.01
CA GLY A 178 0.71 -7.24 -6.66
C GLY A 178 1.52 -7.34 -5.36
N SER A 179 1.98 -8.54 -5.06
CA SER A 179 2.84 -8.81 -3.91
C SER A 179 3.64 -10.09 -4.13
N LEU A 180 4.92 -10.06 -3.80
CA LEU A 180 5.79 -11.23 -3.77
C LEU A 180 6.30 -11.39 -2.35
N GLY A 181 6.17 -12.58 -1.76
CA GLY A 181 6.63 -12.85 -0.41
C GLY A 181 6.88 -14.32 -0.14
N ILE A 182 7.91 -14.60 0.64
CA ILE A 182 8.27 -15.95 1.08
C ILE A 182 8.19 -15.94 2.61
N ALA A 183 7.26 -16.73 3.15
CA ALA A 183 7.06 -16.90 4.58
C ALA A 183 7.53 -18.30 5.02
N VAL A 184 7.21 -18.70 6.25
CA VAL A 184 7.50 -20.07 6.72
C VAL A 184 6.41 -21.01 6.24
N GLY A 185 6.80 -22.00 5.42
CA GLY A 185 5.88 -23.02 4.87
C GLY A 185 4.90 -22.53 3.80
N MET A 186 4.96 -21.26 3.40
CA MET A 186 4.06 -20.67 2.42
C MET A 186 4.69 -19.49 1.69
N ALA A 187 4.15 -19.14 0.52
CA ALA A 187 4.60 -18.01 -0.27
C ALA A 187 3.39 -17.32 -0.93
N THR A 188 3.56 -16.07 -1.34
CA THR A 188 2.59 -15.30 -2.11
C THR A 188 3.26 -14.74 -3.35
N ASN A 189 2.55 -14.77 -4.48
CA ASN A 189 3.00 -14.21 -5.74
C ASN A 189 1.79 -13.74 -6.55
N ILE A 190 1.39 -12.50 -6.30
CA ILE A 190 0.24 -11.83 -6.90
C ILE A 190 0.78 -10.86 -7.96
N PRO A 191 0.32 -10.96 -9.22
CA PRO A 191 0.76 -10.06 -10.27
C PRO A 191 0.04 -8.71 -10.19
N PRO A 192 0.64 -7.64 -10.75
CA PRO A 192 0.00 -6.34 -10.89
C PRO A 192 -1.12 -6.34 -11.95
N HIS A 193 -2.03 -5.37 -11.85
CA HIS A 193 -3.19 -5.21 -12.72
C HIS A 193 -3.43 -3.74 -13.07
N ASN A 194 -4.20 -3.52 -14.13
CA ASN A 194 -4.57 -2.19 -14.57
C ASN A 194 -5.63 -1.56 -13.66
N ILE A 195 -5.42 -0.30 -13.27
CA ILE A 195 -6.33 0.42 -12.37
C ILE A 195 -7.74 0.60 -12.91
N ASN A 196 -7.90 0.86 -14.21
CA ASN A 196 -9.22 1.04 -14.79
C ASN A 196 -9.98 -0.28 -14.77
N GLU A 197 -9.34 -1.37 -15.19
CA GLU A 197 -9.95 -2.70 -15.22
C GLU A 197 -10.36 -3.19 -13.82
N VAL A 198 -9.52 -2.97 -12.80
CA VAL A 198 -9.84 -3.35 -11.42
C VAL A 198 -10.96 -2.47 -10.86
N CYS A 199 -10.97 -1.16 -11.15
CA CYS A 199 -12.05 -0.28 -10.73
C CYS A 199 -13.40 -0.65 -11.38
N ASP A 200 -13.40 -0.97 -12.68
CA ASP A 200 -14.62 -1.40 -13.38
C ASP A 200 -15.17 -2.71 -12.79
N ALA A 201 -14.29 -3.67 -12.48
CA ALA A 201 -14.67 -4.91 -11.79
C ALA A 201 -15.20 -4.66 -10.37
N LEU A 202 -14.65 -3.68 -9.64
CA LEU A 202 -15.15 -3.31 -8.32
C LEU A 202 -16.54 -2.65 -8.38
N ILE A 203 -16.78 -1.79 -9.36
CA ILE A 203 -18.12 -1.22 -9.56
C ILE A 203 -19.12 -2.34 -9.85
N TYR A 204 -18.75 -3.28 -10.72
CA TYR A 204 -19.59 -4.42 -11.06
C TYR A 204 -19.91 -5.33 -9.86
N ILE A 205 -18.92 -5.66 -9.02
CA ILE A 205 -19.13 -6.56 -7.87
C ILE A 205 -19.97 -5.92 -6.76
N ILE A 206 -19.93 -4.59 -6.62
CA ILE A 206 -20.80 -3.85 -5.69
C ILE A 206 -22.28 -4.05 -6.07
N ASP A 207 -22.59 -3.95 -7.37
CA ASP A 207 -23.95 -4.16 -7.87
C ASP A 207 -24.32 -5.66 -7.97
N ASN A 208 -23.32 -6.54 -8.14
CA ASN A 208 -23.50 -7.98 -8.31
C ASN A 208 -22.61 -8.79 -7.34
N PRO A 209 -22.95 -8.88 -6.04
CA PRO A 209 -22.09 -9.52 -5.03
C PRO A 209 -21.83 -11.03 -5.25
N LYS A 210 -22.61 -11.68 -6.11
CA LYS A 210 -22.47 -13.11 -6.47
C LYS A 210 -21.70 -13.32 -7.78
N ALA A 211 -21.07 -12.27 -8.33
CA ALA A 211 -20.30 -12.36 -9.55
C ALA A 211 -19.20 -13.42 -9.45
N THR A 212 -19.11 -14.26 -10.47
CA THR A 212 -18.07 -15.27 -10.58
C THR A 212 -16.77 -14.66 -11.11
N THR A 213 -15.66 -15.39 -11.01
CA THR A 213 -14.41 -14.94 -11.63
C THR A 213 -14.57 -14.76 -13.15
N GLU A 214 -15.38 -15.58 -13.82
CA GLU A 214 -15.65 -15.44 -15.27
C GLU A 214 -16.33 -14.11 -15.60
N ASP A 215 -17.29 -13.68 -14.77
CA ASP A 215 -17.97 -12.39 -14.93
C ASP A 215 -16.98 -11.22 -14.77
N LEU A 216 -16.10 -11.31 -13.76
CA LEU A 216 -15.08 -10.28 -13.50
C LEU A 216 -14.05 -10.17 -14.63
N PHE A 217 -13.75 -11.27 -15.32
CA PHE A 217 -12.85 -11.31 -16.47
C PHE A 217 -13.42 -10.69 -17.77
N GLN A 218 -14.66 -10.18 -17.73
CA GLN A 218 -15.18 -9.28 -18.74
C GLN A 218 -14.56 -7.87 -18.61
N PHE A 219 -14.15 -7.50 -17.39
CA PHE A 219 -13.52 -6.22 -17.06
C PHE A 219 -12.00 -6.36 -16.91
N ILE A 220 -11.54 -7.31 -16.09
CA ILE A 220 -10.12 -7.61 -15.88
C ILE A 220 -9.63 -8.57 -16.96
N LYS A 221 -8.84 -8.07 -17.91
CA LYS A 221 -8.35 -8.87 -19.04
C LYS A 221 -7.23 -9.83 -18.63
N GLY A 222 -6.58 -9.55 -17.51
CA GLY A 222 -5.51 -10.34 -16.90
C GLY A 222 -4.51 -9.45 -16.16
N PRO A 223 -3.34 -9.98 -15.81
CA PRO A 223 -2.21 -9.19 -15.33
C PRO A 223 -1.81 -8.05 -16.29
N ASP A 224 -1.43 -6.90 -15.72
CA ASP A 224 -0.82 -5.77 -16.45
C ASP A 224 0.55 -5.49 -15.83
N PHE A 225 1.60 -6.09 -16.39
CA PHE A 225 2.95 -5.99 -15.86
C PHE A 225 3.61 -4.64 -16.22
N PRO A 226 4.36 -4.02 -15.29
CA PRO A 226 5.07 -2.77 -15.58
C PRO A 226 6.12 -2.90 -16.70
N THR A 227 6.64 -4.11 -16.93
CA THR A 227 7.64 -4.40 -17.98
C THR A 227 6.99 -4.76 -19.33
N GLY A 228 5.66 -4.75 -19.42
CA GLY A 228 4.92 -5.17 -20.60
C GLY A 228 4.96 -6.68 -20.81
N GLY A 229 5.08 -7.08 -22.08
CA GLY A 229 5.06 -8.46 -22.55
C GLY A 229 3.67 -8.92 -22.97
N ALA A 230 3.62 -10.14 -23.51
CA ALA A 230 2.42 -10.82 -23.95
C ALA A 230 2.11 -12.01 -23.04
N ILE A 231 0.86 -12.10 -22.59
CA ILE A 231 0.33 -13.23 -21.82
C ILE A 231 -0.52 -14.13 -22.73
N TYR A 232 -0.47 -15.44 -22.49
CA TYR A 232 -1.20 -16.45 -23.27
C TYR A 232 -2.08 -17.30 -22.36
N GLY A 233 -3.09 -17.94 -22.94
CA GLY A 233 -3.92 -18.93 -22.24
C GLY A 233 -5.00 -18.30 -21.37
N LYS A 234 -5.89 -17.46 -21.95
CA LYS A 234 -6.97 -16.79 -21.22
C LYS A 234 -7.79 -17.73 -20.33
N LYS A 235 -8.12 -18.93 -20.81
CA LYS A 235 -8.87 -19.95 -20.03
C LYS A 235 -8.09 -20.41 -18.80
N ASP A 236 -6.81 -20.66 -18.94
CA ASP A 236 -5.94 -21.09 -17.84
C ASP A 236 -5.76 -19.98 -16.81
N ILE A 237 -5.66 -18.72 -17.27
CA ILE A 237 -5.63 -17.54 -16.41
C ILE A 237 -6.92 -17.46 -15.58
N ILE A 238 -8.10 -17.54 -16.21
CA ILE A 238 -9.39 -17.51 -15.49
C ILE A 238 -9.46 -18.62 -14.44
N SER A 239 -9.06 -19.84 -14.79
CA SER A 239 -9.00 -20.97 -13.84
C SER A 239 -8.03 -20.70 -12.69
N ALA A 240 -6.87 -20.12 -12.98
CA ALA A 240 -5.87 -19.79 -11.97
C ALA A 240 -6.40 -18.76 -10.97
N TYR A 241 -7.10 -17.72 -11.45
CA TYR A 241 -7.70 -16.70 -10.60
C TYR A 241 -8.91 -17.21 -9.81
N SER A 242 -9.65 -18.18 -10.36
CA SER A 242 -10.76 -18.83 -9.65
C SER A 242 -10.26 -19.68 -8.48
N GLN A 243 -9.11 -20.34 -8.65
CA GLN A 243 -8.50 -21.18 -7.61
C GLN A 243 -7.51 -20.43 -6.71
N GLY A 244 -7.16 -19.18 -7.05
CA GLY A 244 -6.11 -18.41 -6.38
C GLY A 244 -4.68 -18.86 -6.69
N ARG A 245 -4.49 -19.85 -7.58
CA ARG A 245 -3.18 -20.39 -7.94
C ARG A 245 -3.14 -20.93 -9.36
N GLY A 246 -2.03 -20.74 -10.06
CA GLY A 246 -1.83 -21.35 -11.37
C GLY A 246 -0.72 -20.69 -12.19
N PRO A 247 -0.31 -21.33 -13.31
CA PRO A 247 0.72 -20.79 -14.19
C PRO A 247 0.14 -19.74 -15.15
N ILE A 248 0.91 -18.69 -15.41
CA ILE A 248 0.64 -17.69 -16.45
C ILE A 248 1.89 -17.57 -17.31
N VAL A 249 1.80 -17.94 -18.59
CA VAL A 249 2.93 -17.84 -19.51
C VAL A 249 3.08 -16.40 -19.99
N VAL A 250 4.22 -15.79 -19.68
CA VAL A 250 4.58 -14.42 -20.06
C VAL A 250 5.72 -14.46 -21.06
N ARG A 251 5.58 -13.73 -22.16
CA ARG A 251 6.57 -13.67 -23.24
C ARG A 251 6.98 -12.23 -23.48
N GLY A 252 8.27 -11.97 -23.60
CA GLY A 252 8.79 -10.67 -24.03
C GLY A 252 8.39 -10.35 -25.47
N LYS A 253 8.22 -9.05 -25.75
CA LYS A 253 7.89 -8.58 -27.10
C LYS A 253 9.17 -8.52 -27.93
N ALA A 254 9.16 -9.24 -29.04
CA ALA A 254 10.27 -9.27 -29.98
C ALA A 254 9.74 -9.18 -31.41
N GLU A 255 10.40 -8.40 -32.24
CA GLU A 255 10.08 -8.21 -33.65
C GLU A 255 11.27 -8.62 -34.53
N ILE A 256 11.00 -9.20 -35.69
CA ILE A 256 12.02 -9.47 -36.69
C ILE A 256 12.00 -8.31 -37.69
N LYS A 257 13.12 -7.63 -37.88
CA LYS A 257 13.28 -6.53 -38.86
C LYS A 257 14.46 -6.78 -39.77
N GLU A 258 14.42 -6.20 -40.96
CA GLU A 258 15.59 -6.13 -41.84
C GLU A 258 16.34 -4.82 -41.59
N ASP A 259 17.65 -4.92 -41.35
CA ASP A 259 18.56 -3.77 -41.27
C ASP A 259 18.83 -3.17 -42.66
N GLU A 260 19.42 -1.96 -42.72
CA GLU A 260 19.78 -1.23 -43.95
C GLU A 260 20.60 -2.08 -44.94
N LYS A 261 21.35 -3.06 -44.42
CA LYS A 261 22.17 -4.00 -45.19
C LYS A 261 21.43 -5.28 -45.63
N LYS A 262 20.09 -5.29 -45.57
CA LYS A 262 19.20 -6.44 -45.84
C LYS A 262 19.56 -7.69 -45.02
N ARG A 263 19.87 -7.48 -43.73
CA ARG A 263 20.15 -8.58 -42.79
C ARG A 263 19.02 -8.65 -41.77
N ASN A 264 18.56 -9.84 -41.46
CA ASN A 264 17.55 -10.04 -40.43
C ASN A 264 18.13 -9.76 -39.04
N GLN A 265 17.37 -9.04 -38.23
CA GLN A 265 17.63 -8.76 -36.83
C GLN A 265 16.42 -9.16 -36.00
N ILE A 266 16.65 -9.65 -34.78
CA ILE A 266 15.61 -9.80 -33.77
C ILE A 266 15.78 -8.65 -32.79
N ILE A 267 14.74 -7.84 -32.61
CA ILE A 267 14.73 -6.69 -31.71
C ILE A 267 13.75 -6.99 -30.59
N ILE A 268 14.25 -7.08 -29.36
CA ILE A 268 13.45 -7.26 -28.14
C ILE A 268 13.22 -5.89 -27.53
N THR A 269 11.95 -5.54 -27.29
CA THR A 269 11.55 -4.24 -26.72
C THR A 269 10.94 -4.35 -25.32
N GLU A 270 10.46 -5.54 -24.93
CA GLU A 270 9.86 -5.80 -23.63
C GLU A 270 10.29 -7.17 -23.13
N ILE A 271 10.51 -7.31 -21.82
CA ILE A 271 10.91 -8.57 -21.18
C ILE A 271 9.89 -8.99 -20.11
N PRO A 272 9.77 -10.31 -19.82
CA PRO A 272 8.85 -10.78 -18.78
C PRO A 272 9.12 -10.15 -17.40
N PHE A 273 8.05 -9.97 -16.62
CA PHE A 273 8.14 -9.40 -15.28
C PHE A 273 9.08 -10.21 -14.38
N GLN A 274 9.89 -9.51 -13.57
CA GLN A 274 10.94 -10.08 -12.71
C GLN A 274 12.08 -10.80 -13.45
N ALA A 275 12.19 -10.68 -14.79
CA ALA A 275 13.40 -11.02 -15.51
C ALA A 275 14.43 -9.88 -15.37
N GLN A 276 15.70 -10.23 -15.16
CA GLN A 276 16.80 -9.27 -15.17
C GLN A 276 17.39 -9.17 -16.57
N LYS A 277 17.57 -7.96 -17.09
CA LYS A 277 18.04 -7.74 -18.46
C LYS A 277 19.45 -8.30 -18.67
N SER A 278 20.37 -8.02 -17.74
CA SER A 278 21.75 -8.53 -17.78
C SER A 278 21.80 -10.05 -17.79
N SER A 279 21.01 -10.70 -16.93
CA SER A 279 20.93 -12.16 -16.89
C SER A 279 20.35 -12.74 -18.19
N LEU A 280 19.36 -12.08 -18.79
CA LEU A 280 18.83 -12.48 -20.09
C LEU A 280 19.93 -12.39 -21.17
N ILE A 281 20.69 -11.31 -21.22
CA ILE A 281 21.80 -11.13 -22.19
C ILE A 281 22.88 -12.19 -21.99
N GLU A 282 23.25 -12.50 -20.75
CA GLU A 282 24.18 -13.59 -20.43
C GLU A 282 23.66 -14.96 -20.90
N GLN A 283 22.38 -15.26 -20.68
CA GLN A 283 21.75 -16.48 -21.17
C GLN A 283 21.80 -16.55 -22.71
N LEU A 284 21.51 -15.44 -23.39
CA LEU A 284 21.60 -15.36 -24.85
C LEU A 284 23.02 -15.63 -25.35
N ALA A 285 24.02 -14.96 -24.77
CA ALA A 285 25.42 -15.15 -25.13
C ALA A 285 25.88 -16.60 -24.91
N LYS A 286 25.49 -17.20 -23.77
CA LYS A 286 25.79 -18.60 -23.46
C LYS A 286 25.18 -19.58 -24.47
N LEU A 287 23.94 -19.36 -24.91
CA LEU A 287 23.31 -20.22 -25.93
C LEU A 287 24.01 -20.18 -27.28
N VAL A 288 24.61 -19.04 -27.63
CA VAL A 288 25.42 -18.88 -28.85
C VAL A 288 26.78 -19.55 -28.67
N GLN A 289 27.45 -19.33 -27.53
CA GLN A 289 28.74 -19.94 -27.20
C GLN A 289 28.68 -21.47 -27.15
N ASP A 290 27.64 -22.02 -26.53
CA ASP A 290 27.37 -23.47 -26.43
C ASP A 290 26.91 -24.09 -27.77
N LYS A 291 26.80 -23.29 -28.84
CA LYS A 291 26.30 -23.69 -30.17
C LYS A 291 24.89 -24.31 -30.16
N LYS A 292 24.09 -24.07 -29.10
CA LYS A 292 22.67 -24.46 -29.02
C LYS A 292 21.82 -23.65 -29.99
N ILE A 293 22.23 -22.41 -30.26
CA ILE A 293 21.66 -21.56 -31.29
C ILE A 293 22.78 -21.18 -32.25
N GLN A 294 22.57 -21.46 -33.54
CA GLN A 294 23.47 -21.10 -34.62
C GLN A 294 22.81 -20.01 -35.47
N GLY A 295 23.61 -19.21 -36.17
CA GLY A 295 23.11 -18.13 -37.02
C GLY A 295 22.95 -16.78 -36.32
N VAL A 296 23.41 -16.64 -35.06
CA VAL A 296 23.56 -15.35 -34.38
C VAL A 296 24.96 -14.82 -34.65
N LYS A 297 25.06 -13.57 -35.11
CA LYS A 297 26.31 -12.89 -35.40
C LYS A 297 26.78 -12.06 -34.22
N ASP A 298 25.87 -11.31 -33.59
CA ASP A 298 26.16 -10.36 -32.53
C ASP A 298 24.92 -10.12 -31.67
N ILE A 299 25.13 -9.73 -30.41
CA ILE A 299 24.07 -9.35 -29.45
C ILE A 299 24.47 -8.02 -28.83
N ARG A 300 23.62 -7.01 -28.99
CA ARG A 300 23.85 -5.66 -28.47
C ARG A 300 22.72 -5.22 -27.57
N ASP A 301 23.08 -4.63 -26.45
CA ASP A 301 22.18 -3.86 -25.62
C ASP A 301 22.22 -2.40 -26.06
N GLU A 302 21.14 -1.96 -26.69
CA GLU A 302 20.93 -0.59 -27.18
C GLU A 302 19.90 0.13 -26.30
N SER A 303 19.66 -0.37 -25.08
CA SER A 303 18.72 0.23 -24.13
C SER A 303 19.24 1.57 -23.63
N ASP A 304 18.35 2.56 -23.56
CA ASP A 304 18.65 3.90 -23.07
C ASP A 304 17.55 4.39 -22.12
N LYS A 305 17.46 5.72 -21.92
CA LYS A 305 16.41 6.32 -21.09
C LYS A 305 15.03 6.29 -21.77
N GLU A 306 14.96 6.12 -23.09
CA GLU A 306 13.72 6.12 -23.86
C GLU A 306 13.09 4.71 -23.92
N GLY A 307 13.87 3.65 -23.75
CA GLY A 307 13.31 2.31 -23.58
C GLY A 307 14.32 1.17 -23.61
N LEU A 308 13.80 -0.03 -23.35
CA LEU A 308 14.56 -1.28 -23.49
C LEU A 308 14.68 -1.65 -24.97
N ARG A 309 15.91 -1.94 -25.41
CA ARG A 309 16.16 -2.43 -26.77
C ARG A 309 17.36 -3.38 -26.77
N ILE A 310 17.09 -4.66 -27.01
CA ILE A 310 18.15 -5.66 -27.22
C ILE A 310 18.09 -6.08 -28.68
N THR A 311 19.18 -5.85 -29.41
CA THR A 311 19.29 -6.15 -30.84
C THR A 311 20.17 -7.39 -31.03
N ILE A 312 19.63 -8.40 -31.72
CA ILE A 312 20.33 -9.65 -32.04
C ILE A 312 20.50 -9.71 -33.56
N ASP A 313 21.74 -9.52 -34.02
CA ASP A 313 22.07 -9.62 -35.45
C ASP A 313 22.16 -11.08 -35.88
N LEU A 314 21.52 -11.40 -37.00
CA LEU A 314 21.57 -12.74 -37.56
C LEU A 314 22.49 -12.83 -38.78
N GLN A 315 23.01 -14.03 -39.03
CA GLN A 315 23.72 -14.35 -40.27
C GLN A 315 22.73 -14.38 -41.44
N ARG A 316 23.21 -14.14 -42.67
CA ARG A 316 22.35 -14.08 -43.87
C ARG A 316 21.55 -15.35 -44.14
N GLU A 317 22.10 -16.51 -43.78
CA GLU A 317 21.49 -17.83 -44.00
C GLU A 317 20.65 -18.31 -42.80
N ALA A 318 20.60 -17.52 -41.73
CA ALA A 318 19.86 -17.87 -40.53
C ALA A 318 18.35 -17.73 -40.75
N TYR A 319 17.58 -18.68 -40.22
CA TYR A 319 16.12 -18.62 -40.23
C TYR A 319 15.60 -17.93 -38.96
N PRO A 320 15.18 -16.64 -39.01
CA PRO A 320 14.97 -15.82 -37.81
C PRO A 320 13.90 -16.38 -36.88
N GLN A 321 12.79 -16.88 -37.43
CA GLN A 321 11.69 -17.42 -36.65
C GLN A 321 12.09 -18.66 -35.81
N LYS A 322 12.97 -19.53 -36.34
CA LYS A 322 13.47 -20.70 -35.59
C LYS A 322 14.39 -20.29 -34.47
N ILE A 323 15.21 -19.25 -34.69
CA ILE A 323 16.07 -18.68 -33.65
C ILE A 323 15.19 -18.08 -32.56
N LEU A 324 14.25 -17.21 -32.91
CA LEU A 324 13.33 -16.58 -31.96
C LEU A 324 12.56 -17.62 -31.11
N ASN A 325 12.04 -18.69 -31.73
CA ASN A 325 11.37 -19.76 -31.01
C ASN A 325 12.31 -20.50 -30.02
N ARG A 326 13.59 -20.65 -30.37
CA ARG A 326 14.60 -21.20 -29.45
C ARG A 326 14.92 -20.23 -28.31
N LEU A 327 14.99 -18.92 -28.59
CA LEU A 327 15.17 -17.90 -27.56
C LEU A 327 14.04 -17.98 -26.53
N TYR A 328 12.79 -18.02 -26.97
CA TYR A 328 11.65 -18.21 -26.06
C TYR A 328 11.71 -19.53 -25.28
N LYS A 329 12.22 -20.62 -25.86
CA LYS A 329 12.25 -21.91 -25.18
C LYS A 329 13.36 -22.04 -24.13
N PHE A 330 14.51 -21.39 -24.35
CA PHE A 330 15.74 -21.64 -23.60
C PHE A 330 16.26 -20.44 -22.80
N THR A 331 15.54 -19.31 -22.80
CA THR A 331 15.90 -18.12 -22.04
C THR A 331 14.70 -17.56 -21.29
N ASP A 332 14.96 -16.64 -20.37
CA ASP A 332 13.93 -15.87 -19.66
C ASP A 332 13.14 -14.89 -20.55
N LEU A 333 13.37 -14.87 -21.87
CA LEU A 333 12.53 -14.15 -22.82
C LEU A 333 11.09 -14.70 -22.84
N GLN A 334 10.87 -15.93 -22.40
CA GLN A 334 9.55 -16.44 -22.04
C GLN A 334 9.64 -17.12 -20.67
N LYS A 335 8.81 -16.69 -19.73
CA LYS A 335 8.82 -17.18 -18.35
C LYS A 335 7.41 -17.46 -17.87
N THR A 336 7.27 -18.47 -17.02
CA THR A 336 6.00 -18.76 -16.36
C THR A 336 5.94 -18.00 -15.04
N PHE A 337 4.97 -17.10 -14.91
CA PHE A 337 4.61 -16.48 -13.66
C PHE A 337 3.67 -17.43 -12.90
N HIS A 338 4.08 -17.92 -11.73
CA HIS A 338 3.26 -18.78 -10.90
C HIS A 338 2.41 -17.93 -9.96
N LEU A 339 1.15 -17.70 -10.33
CA LEU A 339 0.15 -17.04 -9.50
C LEU A 339 -0.02 -17.82 -8.20
N ASN A 340 0.02 -17.11 -7.08
CA ASN A 340 -0.39 -17.61 -5.78
C ASN A 340 -0.94 -16.45 -4.95
N MET A 341 -2.27 -16.31 -4.93
CA MET A 341 -3.02 -15.24 -4.27
C MET A 341 -3.20 -15.51 -2.77
N LEU A 342 -2.08 -15.60 -2.07
CA LEU A 342 -2.04 -15.76 -0.61
C LEU A 342 -1.95 -14.40 0.07
N ALA A 343 -2.91 -14.07 0.93
CA ALA A 343 -2.91 -12.84 1.72
C ALA A 343 -3.46 -13.09 3.14
N LEU A 344 -3.23 -12.15 4.05
CA LEU A 344 -3.76 -12.17 5.41
C LEU A 344 -5.19 -11.61 5.40
N VAL A 345 -6.14 -12.45 5.81
CA VAL A 345 -7.51 -12.04 6.12
C VAL A 345 -7.57 -11.65 7.60
N ASP A 346 -8.24 -10.53 7.88
CA ASP A 346 -8.33 -9.89 9.19
C ASP A 346 -6.96 -9.61 9.85
N GLY A 347 -5.91 -9.53 9.04
CA GLY A 347 -4.54 -9.27 9.47
C GLY A 347 -3.84 -10.44 10.17
N ILE A 348 -4.45 -11.62 10.28
CA ILE A 348 -3.89 -12.76 11.05
C ILE A 348 -3.91 -14.05 10.23
N GLN A 349 -4.99 -14.34 9.51
CA GLN A 349 -5.19 -15.66 8.92
C GLN A 349 -4.69 -15.69 7.47
N PRO A 350 -3.62 -16.45 7.13
CA PRO A 350 -3.20 -16.62 5.74
C PRO A 350 -4.23 -17.48 4.98
N LYS A 351 -4.77 -16.97 3.88
CA LYS A 351 -5.70 -17.69 3.00
C LYS A 351 -5.31 -17.52 1.54
N ILE A 352 -5.47 -18.60 0.77
CA ILE A 352 -5.46 -18.52 -0.70
C ILE A 352 -6.83 -18.00 -1.10
N LEU A 353 -6.83 -16.90 -1.84
CA LEU A 353 -8.03 -16.16 -2.22
C LEU A 353 -8.25 -16.30 -3.73
N SER A 354 -9.51 -16.41 -4.16
CA SER A 354 -9.88 -16.19 -5.55
C SER A 354 -9.90 -14.70 -5.89
N LEU A 355 -10.02 -14.35 -7.17
CA LEU A 355 -10.20 -12.95 -7.58
C LEU A 355 -11.42 -12.31 -6.92
N THR A 356 -12.53 -13.05 -6.90
CA THR A 356 -13.78 -12.65 -6.28
C THR A 356 -13.58 -12.37 -4.79
N ASP A 357 -12.87 -13.24 -4.06
CA ASP A 357 -12.59 -13.04 -2.64
C ASP A 357 -11.76 -11.78 -2.39
N VAL A 358 -10.71 -11.55 -3.17
CA VAL A 358 -9.86 -10.36 -3.03
C VAL A 358 -10.67 -9.06 -3.22
N LEU A 359 -11.52 -9.00 -4.25
CA LEU A 359 -12.37 -7.84 -4.48
C LEU A 359 -13.41 -7.65 -3.38
N ASN A 360 -14.03 -8.72 -2.89
CA ASN A 360 -15.00 -8.66 -1.80
C ASN A 360 -14.38 -8.17 -0.49
N TYR A 361 -13.20 -8.68 -0.11
CA TYR A 361 -12.48 -8.19 1.07
C TYR A 361 -12.11 -6.71 0.95
N PHE A 362 -11.76 -6.25 -0.25
CA PHE A 362 -11.50 -4.84 -0.49
C PHE A 362 -12.79 -4.00 -0.36
N VAL A 363 -13.91 -4.44 -0.96
CA VAL A 363 -15.20 -3.73 -0.87
C VAL A 363 -15.67 -3.63 0.59
N GLU A 364 -15.59 -4.72 1.35
CA GLU A 364 -15.96 -4.74 2.77
C GLU A 364 -15.11 -3.74 3.58
N HIS A 365 -13.79 -3.72 3.35
CA HIS A 365 -12.90 -2.74 3.97
C HIS A 365 -13.29 -1.31 3.62
N ARG A 366 -13.59 -1.03 2.34
CA ARG A 366 -14.01 0.29 1.89
C ARG A 366 -15.35 0.71 2.51
N GLN A 367 -16.31 -0.19 2.63
CA GLN A 367 -17.57 0.07 3.32
C GLN A 367 -17.34 0.45 4.79
N ASN A 368 -16.49 -0.30 5.50
CA ASN A 368 -16.14 0.01 6.90
C ASN A 368 -15.45 1.39 7.03
N VAL A 369 -14.46 1.66 6.17
CA VAL A 369 -13.75 2.95 6.13
C VAL A 369 -14.73 4.11 5.88
N ILE A 370 -15.63 3.98 4.89
CA ILE A 370 -16.61 5.02 4.55
C ILE A 370 -17.62 5.19 5.70
N PHE A 371 -18.09 4.10 6.31
CA PHE A 371 -18.98 4.15 7.46
C PHE A 371 -18.34 4.90 8.63
N ARG A 372 -17.10 4.54 9.01
CA ARG A 372 -16.35 5.20 10.09
C ARG A 372 -16.08 6.66 9.79
N ARG A 373 -15.70 6.99 8.56
CA ARG A 373 -15.51 8.39 8.11
C ARG A 373 -16.80 9.19 8.24
N THR A 374 -17.91 8.67 7.72
CA THR A 374 -19.22 9.35 7.75
C THR A 374 -19.69 9.54 9.19
N LYS A 375 -19.46 8.55 10.06
CA LYS A 375 -19.73 8.67 11.51
C LYS A 375 -18.85 9.75 12.16
N TYR A 376 -17.56 9.78 11.86
CA TYR A 376 -16.65 10.81 12.37
C TYR A 376 -17.07 12.22 11.93
N ASP A 377 -17.34 12.40 10.64
CA ASP A 377 -17.77 13.67 10.08
C ASP A 377 -19.14 14.11 10.65
N LEU A 378 -20.04 13.16 10.95
CA LEU A 378 -21.32 13.42 11.60
C LEU A 378 -21.15 13.90 13.04
N GLU A 379 -20.31 13.22 13.83
CA GLU A 379 -20.05 13.65 15.22
C GLU A 379 -19.38 15.01 15.28
N LYS A 380 -18.40 15.29 14.39
CA LYS A 380 -17.79 16.62 14.27
C LYS A 380 -18.80 17.69 13.83
N ALA A 381 -19.69 17.36 12.90
CA ALA A 381 -20.75 18.26 12.47
C ALA A 381 -21.73 18.56 13.61
N LYS A 382 -22.13 17.56 14.40
CA LYS A 382 -22.98 17.73 15.59
C LYS A 382 -22.30 18.58 16.67
N GLU A 383 -21.03 18.32 16.98
CA GLU A 383 -20.24 19.12 17.92
C GLU A 383 -20.21 20.59 17.48
N ARG A 384 -19.98 20.86 16.19
CA ARG A 384 -19.96 22.21 15.64
C ARG A 384 -21.34 22.85 15.64
N ALA A 385 -22.39 22.13 15.23
CA ALA A 385 -23.76 22.62 15.29
C ALA A 385 -24.16 23.00 16.72
N HIS A 386 -23.80 22.17 17.70
CA HIS A 386 -24.07 22.44 19.11
C HIS A 386 -23.44 23.76 19.58
N ILE A 387 -22.20 24.05 19.17
CA ILE A 387 -21.55 25.33 19.48
C ILE A 387 -22.26 26.50 18.78
N LEU A 388 -22.57 26.36 17.50
CA LEU A 388 -23.24 27.40 16.71
C LEU A 388 -24.66 27.71 17.22
N GLU A 389 -25.40 26.72 17.72
CA GLU A 389 -26.70 26.93 18.36
C GLU A 389 -26.58 27.75 19.64
N GLY A 390 -25.53 27.49 20.44
CA GLY A 390 -25.21 28.31 21.61
C GLY A 390 -24.88 29.76 21.24
N LEU A 391 -24.03 29.95 20.23
CA LEU A 391 -23.67 31.27 19.71
C LEU A 391 -24.88 32.02 19.14
N HIS A 392 -25.70 31.37 18.32
CA HIS A 392 -26.91 31.95 17.75
C HIS A 392 -27.91 32.37 18.84
N LYS A 393 -28.12 31.52 19.85
CA LYS A 393 -28.96 31.82 21.02
C LYS A 393 -28.43 33.03 21.79
N CYS A 394 -27.11 33.13 21.99
CA CYS A 394 -26.50 34.26 22.69
C CYS A 394 -26.51 35.56 21.88
N LEU A 395 -26.30 35.51 20.57
CA LEU A 395 -26.34 36.68 19.69
C LEU A 395 -27.74 37.31 19.66
N SER A 396 -28.80 36.51 19.83
CA SER A 396 -30.17 37.04 19.97
C SER A 396 -30.41 37.82 21.28
N LYS A 397 -29.58 37.60 22.31
CA LYS A 397 -29.70 38.20 23.66
C LYS A 397 -28.39 38.82 24.14
N ILE A 398 -27.66 39.47 23.23
CA ILE A 398 -26.26 39.84 23.47
C ILE A 398 -26.07 40.78 24.66
N ASP A 399 -26.95 41.76 24.86
CA ASP A 399 -26.86 42.70 25.99
C ASP A 399 -27.01 41.99 27.34
N THR A 400 -27.88 40.98 27.39
CA THR A 400 -28.08 40.14 28.59
C THR A 400 -26.85 39.29 28.86
N VAL A 401 -26.26 38.72 27.81
CA VAL A 401 -25.03 37.91 27.91
C VAL A 401 -23.86 38.77 28.41
N ILE A 402 -23.66 39.96 27.85
CA ILE A 402 -22.62 40.90 28.29
C ILE A 402 -22.84 41.32 29.75
N LYS A 403 -24.09 41.59 30.15
CA LYS A 403 -24.41 41.95 31.54
C LYS A 403 -24.08 40.82 32.50
N ILE A 404 -24.41 39.58 32.15
CA ILE A 404 -24.07 38.39 32.96
C ILE A 404 -22.55 38.25 33.12
N ILE A 405 -21.80 38.39 32.02
CA ILE A 405 -20.34 38.30 32.04
C ILE A 405 -19.73 39.41 32.89
N LYS A 406 -20.15 40.68 32.70
CA LYS A 406 -19.68 41.83 33.48
C LYS A 406 -20.02 41.74 34.97
N SER A 407 -21.13 41.09 35.32
CA SER A 407 -21.55 40.91 36.72
C SER A 407 -20.85 39.75 37.45
N SER A 408 -20.09 38.93 36.73
CA SER A 408 -19.41 37.77 37.30
C SER A 408 -18.00 38.14 37.75
N LYS A 409 -17.52 37.58 38.87
CA LYS A 409 -16.21 37.89 39.45
C LYS A 409 -15.05 37.30 38.66
N ASP A 410 -15.24 36.13 38.07
CA ASP A 410 -14.23 35.41 37.30
C ASP A 410 -14.85 34.59 36.14
N ARG A 411 -13.99 33.97 35.32
CA ARG A 411 -14.39 33.19 34.14
C ARG A 411 -15.24 31.97 34.51
N GLU A 412 -14.95 31.31 35.63
CA GLU A 412 -15.68 30.12 36.09
C GLU A 412 -17.08 30.47 36.55
N GLU A 413 -17.24 31.59 37.27
CA GLU A 413 -18.53 32.11 37.67
C GLU A 413 -19.35 32.57 36.46
N ALA A 414 -18.73 33.25 35.50
CA ALA A 414 -19.39 33.65 34.25
C ALA A 414 -19.90 32.42 33.47
N LYS A 415 -19.10 31.36 33.38
CA LYS A 415 -19.49 30.09 32.76
C LYS A 415 -20.70 29.47 33.46
N LYS A 416 -20.67 29.33 34.79
CA LYS A 416 -21.80 28.80 35.58
C LYS A 416 -23.07 29.64 35.41
N ASN A 417 -22.93 30.97 35.39
CA ASN A 417 -24.05 31.89 35.22
C ASN A 417 -24.66 31.81 33.81
N LEU A 418 -23.83 31.70 32.76
CA LEU A 418 -24.28 31.49 31.38
C LEU A 418 -25.04 30.17 31.24
N MET A 419 -24.53 29.09 31.85
CA MET A 419 -25.22 27.80 31.87
C MET A 419 -26.59 27.90 32.56
N LYS A 420 -26.66 28.50 33.77
CA LYS A 420 -27.91 28.59 34.54
C LYS A 420 -28.94 29.54 33.94
N LYS A 421 -28.53 30.74 33.50
CA LYS A 421 -29.46 31.81 33.08
C LYS A 421 -29.84 31.74 31.61
N ILE A 422 -28.94 31.31 30.72
CA ILE A 422 -29.21 31.19 29.27
C ILE A 422 -29.60 29.74 28.91
N GLY A 423 -29.30 28.76 29.76
CA GLY A 423 -29.54 27.33 29.48
C GLY A 423 -28.58 26.83 28.41
N LEU A 424 -27.28 27.02 28.64
CA LEU A 424 -26.19 26.58 27.76
C LEU A 424 -25.49 25.37 28.38
N THR A 425 -24.88 24.52 27.54
CA THR A 425 -23.97 23.49 28.05
C THR A 425 -22.61 24.08 28.41
N SER A 426 -21.81 23.32 29.15
CA SER A 426 -20.43 23.71 29.51
C SER A 426 -19.59 24.11 28.29
N ILE A 427 -19.67 23.32 27.21
CA ILE A 427 -18.93 23.55 25.95
C ILE A 427 -19.41 24.81 25.23
N GLN A 428 -20.72 25.07 25.20
CA GLN A 428 -21.28 26.29 24.60
C GLN A 428 -20.87 27.53 25.40
N ALA A 429 -20.96 27.47 26.72
CA ALA A 429 -20.59 28.58 27.59
C ALA A 429 -19.09 28.93 27.46
N GLU A 430 -18.22 27.93 27.37
CA GLU A 430 -16.79 28.09 27.07
C GLU A 430 -16.58 28.83 25.73
N ALA A 431 -17.22 28.34 24.66
CA ALA A 431 -17.08 28.93 23.33
C ALA A 431 -17.55 30.40 23.26
N ILE A 432 -18.58 30.76 24.03
CA ILE A 432 -19.07 32.13 24.14
C ILE A 432 -18.07 33.03 24.87
N LEU A 433 -17.45 32.54 25.95
CA LEU A 433 -16.43 33.30 26.69
C LEU A 433 -15.16 33.52 25.87
N GLU A 434 -14.88 32.64 24.90
CA GLU A 434 -13.74 32.76 23.97
C GLU A 434 -14.08 33.54 22.70
N THR A 435 -15.33 33.95 22.53
CA THR A 435 -15.76 34.70 21.35
C THR A 435 -15.17 36.11 21.38
N LYS A 436 -14.48 36.50 20.29
CA LYS A 436 -13.96 37.86 20.14
C LYS A 436 -15.11 38.86 19.96
N LEU A 437 -14.98 40.05 20.54
CA LEU A 437 -15.97 41.14 20.40
C LEU A 437 -16.26 41.51 18.92
N SER A 438 -15.30 41.33 18.02
CA SER A 438 -15.48 41.52 16.57
C SER A 438 -16.57 40.62 15.98
N SER A 439 -16.81 39.46 16.58
CA SER A 439 -17.83 38.48 16.16
C SER A 439 -19.27 38.95 16.45
N LEU A 440 -19.43 40.09 17.14
CA LEU A 440 -20.73 40.69 17.45
C LEU A 440 -21.25 41.59 16.31
N ALA A 441 -20.46 41.83 15.27
CA ALA A 441 -20.88 42.59 14.10
C ALA A 441 -22.04 41.89 13.37
N LYS A 442 -22.98 42.67 12.80
CA LYS A 442 -24.15 42.13 12.07
C LYS A 442 -23.78 41.13 10.96
N LEU A 443 -22.67 41.36 10.26
CA LEU A 443 -22.15 40.47 9.21
C LEU A 443 -21.70 39.10 9.76
N GLU A 444 -21.11 39.07 10.95
CA GLU A 444 -20.65 37.84 11.59
C GLU A 444 -21.82 37.00 12.12
N ARG A 445 -22.89 37.65 12.58
CA ARG A 445 -24.14 36.96 12.94
C ARG A 445 -24.75 36.21 11.75
N LYS A 446 -24.81 36.86 10.58
CA LYS A 446 -25.34 36.23 9.37
C LYS A 446 -24.50 35.03 8.94
N LYS A 447 -23.17 35.13 9.03
CA LYS A 447 -22.26 34.00 8.76
C LYS A 447 -22.52 32.81 9.68
N ILE A 448 -22.77 33.05 10.98
CA ILE A 448 -23.09 31.98 11.94
C ILE A 448 -24.42 31.30 11.61
N GLU A 449 -25.43 32.08 11.21
CA GLU A 449 -26.74 31.55 10.78
C GLU A 449 -26.59 30.70 9.50
N GLU A 450 -25.89 31.21 8.49
CA GLU A 450 -25.60 30.50 7.23
C GLU A 450 -24.77 29.22 7.48
N GLU A 451 -23.76 29.28 8.35
CA GLU A 451 -22.95 28.12 8.73
C GLU A 451 -23.81 27.08 9.46
N LEU A 452 -24.69 27.49 10.37
CA LEU A 452 -25.57 26.59 11.11
C LEU A 452 -26.54 25.87 10.17
N GLU A 453 -27.15 26.57 9.22
CA GLU A 453 -28.03 25.96 8.22
C GLU A 453 -27.28 24.95 7.34
N SER A 454 -26.09 25.31 6.86
CA SER A 454 -25.23 24.43 6.07
C SER A 454 -24.86 23.16 6.83
N ILE A 455 -24.48 23.29 8.11
CA ILE A 455 -24.12 22.14 8.95
C ILE A 455 -25.34 21.29 9.26
N LYS A 456 -26.53 21.87 9.50
CA LYS A 456 -27.77 21.10 9.67
C LYS A 456 -28.10 20.28 8.43
N LYS A 457 -27.93 20.86 7.23
CA LYS A 457 -28.08 20.13 5.96
C LYS A 457 -27.09 18.97 5.87
N LYS A 458 -25.82 19.20 6.20
CA LYS A 458 -24.77 18.17 6.21
C LYS A 458 -25.06 17.06 7.23
N ILE A 459 -25.53 17.38 8.43
CA ILE A 459 -25.94 16.39 9.44
C ILE A 459 -27.08 15.50 8.90
N LYS A 460 -28.06 16.10 8.22
CA LYS A 460 -29.18 15.37 7.62
C LYS A 460 -28.72 14.40 6.55
N GLU A 461 -27.82 14.84 5.68
CA GLU A 461 -27.20 14.03 4.62
C GLU A 461 -26.37 12.87 5.21
N LEU A 462 -25.43 13.16 6.10
CA LEU A 462 -24.58 12.13 6.73
C LEU A 462 -25.41 11.12 7.54
N SER A 463 -26.46 11.57 8.23
CA SER A 463 -27.38 10.68 8.94
C SER A 463 -28.22 9.82 8.00
N ALA A 464 -28.54 10.30 6.79
CA ALA A 464 -29.22 9.50 5.77
C ALA A 464 -28.28 8.42 5.22
N ILE A 465 -27.02 8.78 4.92
CA ILE A 465 -25.99 7.84 4.47
C ILE A 465 -25.78 6.72 5.51
N LEU A 466 -25.69 7.04 6.81
CA LEU A 466 -25.51 6.01 7.84
C LEU A 466 -26.74 5.10 8.07
N LYS A 467 -27.93 5.51 7.61
CA LYS A 467 -29.16 4.70 7.73
C LYS A 467 -29.37 3.77 6.54
N SER A 468 -28.74 4.05 5.40
CA SER A 468 -28.87 3.26 4.18
C SER A 468 -27.57 2.51 3.89
N PRO A 469 -27.59 1.18 3.84
CA PRO A 469 -26.48 0.40 3.30
C PRO A 469 -26.30 0.58 1.78
N LYS A 470 -27.36 1.00 1.07
CA LYS A 470 -27.34 1.30 -0.37
C LYS A 470 -26.74 2.66 -0.66
#